data_AF-A0A919YR36-F1
#
_entry.id   AF-A0A919YR36-F1
#
_cell.length_a   1.000
_cell.length_b   1.000
_cell.length_c   1.000
_cell.angle_alpha   90.00
_cell.angle_beta   90.00
_cell.angle_gamma   90.00
#
_symmetry.space_group_name_H-M   'P 1'
#
loop_
_entity.id
_entity.type
_entity.pdbx_description
1 polymer ?
#
loop_
_entity_poly.entity_id
_entity_poly.type
_entity_poly.pdbx_seq_one_letter_code
_entity_poly.pdbx_strand_id
1 'polypeptide(L)'
;MSLSRVESRKRQQENKQKRKNRRKKFVVVQLCLIALILLGLGLILQADRLNIWVDQVSGMLKGEQRVIHNVPDTGTDNGLQADDAEPEPSQQPNDEQETGAGADTDPQEDSEQAAEPPATDGEGQVDEDVPPPATAEPSESQTVQLAFVGDLLLGEYIQSYLDSEGASYPYQQALFHLTSADITAGNLEMPITKVDEPAENKTYVFKGAPEALNGLVDAGFDVVSLANNHTLDHGVNGLLDTMKYLDEYGIHHVGAGNNAEEAYAPYIQEVNGIKVAYVATSRVLPETTWKANRYSAGLAESYDPTQTLDSIAELEETAHITVVLVHWGKERADSPDENQLNLAKKYIDAGADLVIGSHPHVLQGFEQYKGKWIAYSLGNFVFSSHPKGRQAETGVLTATCNHEADCELQFAPMKINNAQPTPVEGADAVNILQFLEQVSLGGVRIDERGNISS
;
A
#
# COMPACT_ATOMS: atom_id res chain seq x y z
N MET A 1 -20.92 -13.83 -14.30
CA MET A 1 -20.53 -14.03 -15.72
C MET A 1 -19.15 -13.41 -15.85
N SER A 2 -18.14 -14.12 -16.34
CA SER A 2 -16.81 -13.52 -16.51
C SER A 2 -16.88 -12.37 -17.52
N LEU A 3 -16.27 -11.22 -17.21
CA LEU A 3 -16.04 -10.16 -18.18
C LEU A 3 -15.23 -10.69 -19.37
N SER A 4 -15.46 -10.17 -20.58
CA SER A 4 -14.62 -10.56 -21.71
C SER A 4 -13.17 -10.12 -21.49
N ARG A 5 -12.21 -10.82 -22.10
CA ARG A 5 -10.78 -10.45 -22.08
C ARG A 5 -10.52 -9.01 -22.59
N VAL A 6 -11.45 -8.44 -23.37
CA VAL A 6 -11.40 -7.05 -23.85
C VAL A 6 -11.85 -6.07 -22.76
N GLU A 7 -12.97 -6.34 -22.10
CA GLU A 7 -13.48 -5.51 -20.99
C GLU A 7 -12.55 -5.52 -19.78
N SER A 8 -12.00 -6.69 -19.43
CA SER A 8 -10.97 -6.84 -18.40
C SER A 8 -9.75 -5.94 -18.68
N ARG A 9 -9.16 -6.02 -19.87
CA ARG A 9 -8.04 -5.15 -20.28
C ARG A 9 -8.39 -3.67 -20.29
N LYS A 10 -9.59 -3.31 -20.75
CA LYS A 10 -10.08 -1.91 -20.70
C LYS A 10 -10.19 -1.41 -19.26
N ARG A 11 -10.74 -2.22 -18.36
CA ARG A 11 -10.88 -1.91 -16.92
C ARG A 11 -9.52 -1.78 -16.24
N GLN A 12 -8.55 -2.63 -16.57
CA GLN A 12 -7.15 -2.50 -16.11
C GLN A 12 -6.52 -1.19 -16.59
N GLN A 13 -6.71 -0.79 -17.86
CA GLN A 13 -6.24 0.50 -18.37
C GLN A 13 -6.92 1.70 -17.67
N GLU A 14 -8.24 1.65 -17.46
CA GLU A 14 -8.98 2.67 -16.73
C GLU A 14 -8.51 2.77 -15.26
N ASN A 15 -8.25 1.64 -14.59
CA ASN A 15 -7.73 1.61 -13.22
C ASN A 15 -6.28 2.11 -13.14
N LYS A 16 -5.40 1.72 -14.07
CA LYS A 16 -4.02 2.26 -14.18
C LYS A 16 -4.02 3.76 -14.44
N GLN A 17 -4.96 4.29 -15.24
CA GLN A 17 -5.13 5.72 -15.46
C GLN A 17 -5.72 6.44 -14.23
N LYS A 18 -6.68 5.83 -13.51
CA LYS A 18 -7.17 6.34 -12.21
C LYS A 18 -6.04 6.42 -11.18
N ARG A 19 -5.19 5.38 -11.05
CA ARG A 19 -3.98 5.41 -10.21
C ARG A 19 -3.01 6.50 -10.63
N LYS A 20 -2.67 6.61 -11.92
CA LYS A 20 -1.80 7.67 -12.46
C LYS A 20 -2.34 9.08 -12.14
N ASN A 21 -3.66 9.27 -12.18
CA ASN A 21 -4.31 10.52 -11.81
C ASN A 21 -4.36 10.75 -10.28
N ARG A 22 -4.59 9.72 -9.46
CA ARG A 22 -4.49 9.80 -7.98
C ARG A 22 -3.06 10.14 -7.54
N ARG A 23 -2.05 9.42 -8.04
CA ARG A 23 -0.62 9.67 -7.77
C ARG A 23 -0.20 11.08 -8.19
N LYS A 24 -0.66 11.56 -9.36
CA LYS A 24 -0.49 12.97 -9.77
C LYS A 24 -1.11 13.97 -8.78
N LYS A 25 -2.37 13.76 -8.37
CA LYS A 25 -3.04 14.62 -7.38
C LYS A 25 -2.30 14.63 -6.04
N PHE A 26 -1.87 13.46 -5.55
CA PHE A 26 -1.12 13.33 -4.30
C PHE A 26 0.24 14.04 -4.36
N VAL A 27 1.00 13.86 -5.46
CA VAL A 27 2.27 14.59 -5.69
C VAL A 27 2.05 16.10 -5.75
N VAL A 28 0.97 16.59 -6.39
CA VAL A 28 0.64 18.02 -6.37
C VAL A 28 0.32 18.51 -4.95
N VAL A 29 -0.45 17.77 -4.16
CA VAL A 29 -0.74 18.12 -2.76
C VAL A 29 0.55 18.14 -1.92
N GLN A 30 1.43 17.15 -2.07
CA GLN A 30 2.73 17.11 -1.41
C GLN A 30 3.60 18.32 -1.78
N LEU A 31 3.70 18.66 -3.07
CA LEU A 31 4.44 19.84 -3.52
C LEU A 31 3.84 21.15 -2.98
N CYS A 32 2.52 21.25 -2.88
CA CYS A 32 1.86 22.39 -2.23
C CYS A 32 2.16 22.47 -0.72
N LEU A 33 2.15 21.34 0.00
CA LEU A 33 2.50 21.30 1.43
C LEU A 33 3.97 21.69 1.65
N ILE A 34 4.89 21.17 0.85
CA ILE A 34 6.32 21.54 0.88
C ILE A 34 6.49 23.04 0.58
N ALA A 35 5.79 23.58 -0.42
CA ALA A 35 5.82 25.01 -0.74
C ALA A 35 5.29 25.89 0.41
N LEU A 36 4.23 25.46 1.11
CA LEU A 36 3.69 26.14 2.28
C LEU A 36 4.67 26.11 3.47
N ILE A 37 5.35 24.98 3.71
CA ILE A 37 6.39 24.85 4.74
C ILE A 37 7.57 25.78 4.43
N LEU A 38 8.03 25.81 3.17
CA LEU A 38 9.11 26.69 2.73
C LEU A 38 8.72 28.18 2.80
N LEU A 39 7.47 28.53 2.51
CA LEU A 39 6.93 29.88 2.73
C LEU A 39 6.89 30.25 4.21
N GLY A 40 6.44 29.34 5.09
CA GLY A 40 6.44 29.55 6.54
C GLY A 40 7.85 29.78 7.09
N LEU A 41 8.80 28.92 6.73
CA LEU A 41 10.22 29.09 7.06
C LEU A 41 10.81 30.39 6.51
N GLY A 42 10.45 30.77 5.28
CA GLY A 42 10.85 32.04 4.67
C GLY A 42 10.33 33.26 5.42
N LEU A 43 9.09 33.22 5.90
CA LEU A 43 8.48 34.27 6.72
C LEU A 43 9.11 34.36 8.11
N ILE A 44 9.41 33.23 8.76
CA ILE A 44 10.12 33.20 10.05
C ILE A 44 11.52 33.82 9.89
N LEU A 45 12.29 33.41 8.87
CA LEU A 45 13.62 33.97 8.61
C LEU A 45 13.60 35.46 8.21
N GLN A 46 12.49 35.96 7.66
CA GLN A 46 12.28 37.40 7.44
C GLN A 46 11.89 38.13 8.74
N ALA A 47 11.06 37.53 9.59
CA ALA A 47 10.70 38.07 10.90
C ALA A 47 11.93 38.19 11.82
N ASP A 48 12.80 37.17 11.87
CA ASP A 48 14.06 37.22 12.62
C ASP A 48 14.99 38.32 12.11
N ARG A 49 15.09 38.49 10.78
CA ARG A 49 15.86 39.59 10.19
C ARG A 49 15.26 40.97 10.50
N LEU A 50 13.93 41.09 10.56
CA LEU A 50 13.24 42.29 10.99
C LEU A 50 13.49 42.58 12.48
N ASN A 51 13.44 41.58 13.34
CA ASN A 51 13.75 41.71 14.77
C ASN A 51 15.20 42.18 14.99
N ILE A 52 16.18 41.54 14.32
CA ILE A 52 17.60 41.95 14.37
C ILE A 52 17.79 43.40 13.87
N TRP A 53 17.06 43.80 12.82
CA TRP A 53 17.12 45.17 12.30
C TRP A 53 16.45 46.18 13.25
N VAL A 54 15.32 45.83 13.86
CA VAL A 54 14.63 46.65 14.88
C VAL A 54 15.50 46.82 16.12
N ASP A 55 16.20 45.78 16.58
CA ASP A 55 17.17 45.89 17.68
C ASP A 55 18.37 46.78 17.31
N GLN A 56 18.93 46.65 16.09
CA GLN A 56 19.98 47.56 15.62
C GLN A 56 19.50 49.02 15.55
N VAL A 57 18.31 49.27 15.01
CA VAL A 57 17.74 50.63 14.91
C VAL A 57 17.36 51.17 16.29
N SER A 58 16.79 50.36 17.18
CA SER A 58 16.51 50.75 18.56
C SER A 58 17.80 51.02 19.34
N GLY A 59 18.88 50.29 19.09
CA GLY A 59 20.22 50.54 19.65
C GLY A 59 20.89 51.80 19.10
N MET A 60 20.59 52.20 17.86
CA MET A 60 21.03 53.48 17.31
C MET A 60 20.20 54.67 17.83
N LEU A 61 18.91 54.47 18.10
CA LEU A 61 18.02 55.51 18.65
C LEU A 61 18.21 55.72 20.16
N LYS A 62 18.52 54.66 20.92
CA LYS A 62 18.96 54.74 22.32
C LYS A 62 20.45 55.11 22.38
N GLY A 63 20.76 56.39 22.10
CA GLY A 63 22.13 56.88 21.97
C GLY A 63 22.98 56.84 23.25
N GLU A 64 23.55 55.68 23.58
CA GLU A 64 24.50 55.53 24.68
C GLU A 64 25.93 55.92 24.28
N GLN A 65 26.47 56.96 24.93
CA GLN A 65 27.89 57.28 24.85
C GLN A 65 28.71 56.26 25.66
N ARG A 66 29.47 55.39 24.97
CA ARG A 66 30.50 54.56 25.62
C ARG A 66 31.69 55.40 26.08
N VAL A 67 31.60 55.93 27.30
CA VAL A 67 32.75 56.46 28.04
C VAL A 67 33.61 55.29 28.53
N ILE A 68 34.92 55.33 28.25
CA ILE A 68 35.88 54.33 28.72
C ILE A 68 36.45 54.77 30.07
N HIS A 69 36.32 53.94 31.12
CA HIS A 69 37.22 53.92 32.28
C HIS A 69 37.24 52.55 32.99
N ASN A 70 38.10 52.41 34.00
CA ASN A 70 38.67 51.12 34.42
C ASN A 70 37.87 50.29 35.46
N VAL A 71 38.08 48.98 35.35
CA VAL A 71 38.02 47.86 36.31
C VAL A 71 38.71 48.17 37.67
N PRO A 72 38.41 47.54 38.86
CA PRO A 72 37.55 46.36 39.18
C PRO A 72 36.57 46.47 40.39
N ASP A 73 35.82 45.37 40.61
CA ASP A 73 35.61 44.62 41.87
C ASP A 73 34.34 44.74 42.77
N THR A 74 33.94 43.58 43.31
CA THR A 74 32.99 43.28 44.42
C THR A 74 31.52 43.71 44.30
N GLY A 75 30.60 43.00 44.99
CA GLY A 75 29.26 43.53 45.28
C GLY A 75 28.08 42.55 45.21
N THR A 76 27.97 41.69 46.21
CA THR A 76 26.85 40.79 46.51
C THR A 76 25.43 41.39 46.55
N ASP A 77 24.46 40.54 46.19
CA ASP A 77 23.19 40.24 46.92
C ASP A 77 21.81 40.64 46.36
N ASN A 78 20.92 39.63 46.42
CA ASN A 78 19.45 39.59 46.47
C ASN A 78 18.56 40.82 46.17
N GLY A 79 17.54 40.59 45.32
CA GLY A 79 16.20 40.33 45.88
C GLY A 79 14.97 41.03 45.28
N LEU A 80 13.97 40.19 44.92
CA LEU A 80 12.50 40.45 45.03
C LEU A 80 11.88 41.54 44.12
N GLN A 81 10.57 41.57 43.80
CA GLN A 81 9.48 40.57 43.72
C GLN A 81 8.23 41.29 43.14
N ALA A 82 7.30 40.55 42.52
CA ALA A 82 5.92 40.97 42.15
C ALA A 82 5.79 42.10 41.08
N ASP A 83 4.61 42.49 40.57
CA ASP A 83 3.41 41.83 39.97
C ASP A 83 2.67 43.00 39.21
N ASP A 84 1.53 42.94 38.49
CA ASP A 84 0.45 41.96 38.26
C ASP A 84 -0.29 42.29 36.91
N ALA A 85 -1.25 41.44 36.52
CA ALA A 85 -2.52 41.76 35.83
C ALA A 85 -2.62 42.23 34.34
N GLU A 86 -3.29 41.38 33.55
CA GLU A 86 -4.22 41.69 32.43
C GLU A 86 -5.55 42.34 32.95
N PRO A 87 -6.61 42.74 32.17
CA PRO A 87 -6.96 42.35 30.79
C PRO A 87 -7.68 43.40 29.85
N GLU A 88 -8.03 42.92 28.65
CA GLU A 88 -9.19 43.14 27.71
C GLU A 88 -10.42 44.02 28.13
N PRO A 89 -11.44 44.35 27.25
CA PRO A 89 -11.70 43.95 25.84
C PRO A 89 -12.25 45.02 24.83
N SER A 90 -12.30 44.65 23.53
CA SER A 90 -13.36 44.94 22.51
C SER A 90 -13.74 46.37 22.01
N GLN A 91 -13.99 46.53 20.70
CA GLN A 91 -15.35 46.62 20.09
C GLN A 91 -15.35 46.77 18.53
N GLN A 92 -16.52 46.60 17.91
CA GLN A 92 -16.83 46.62 16.46
C GLN A 92 -17.85 47.75 16.15
N PRO A 93 -18.07 48.19 14.89
CA PRO A 93 -19.38 47.91 14.26
C PRO A 93 -19.39 47.80 12.70
N ASN A 94 -20.57 47.54 12.14
CA ASN A 94 -20.95 47.54 10.71
C ASN A 94 -21.20 48.99 10.15
N ASP A 95 -21.79 49.30 8.97
CA ASP A 95 -22.60 48.53 7.96
C ASP A 95 -22.69 49.25 6.58
N GLU A 96 -23.57 48.76 5.70
CA GLU A 96 -24.24 49.40 4.53
C GLU A 96 -23.75 49.15 3.08
N GLN A 97 -24.68 49.40 2.12
CA GLN A 97 -24.70 48.94 0.71
C GLN A 97 -24.92 50.10 -0.29
N GLU A 98 -24.65 49.88 -1.58
CA GLU A 98 -25.50 50.47 -2.64
C GLU A 98 -25.57 49.56 -3.90
N THR A 99 -26.35 49.95 -4.92
CA THR A 99 -26.90 49.04 -5.96
C THR A 99 -26.70 49.54 -7.40
N GLY A 100 -26.77 48.63 -8.38
CA GLY A 100 -26.79 48.96 -9.82
C GLY A 100 -27.12 47.73 -10.68
N ALA A 101 -27.89 47.90 -11.75
CA ALA A 101 -28.43 46.80 -12.56
C ALA A 101 -28.25 47.01 -14.07
N GLY A 102 -28.23 45.91 -14.83
CA GLY A 102 -28.21 45.84 -16.30
C GLY A 102 -28.36 44.38 -16.74
N ALA A 103 -29.06 44.11 -17.84
CA ALA A 103 -29.59 42.77 -18.17
C ALA A 103 -29.30 42.34 -19.62
N ASP A 104 -29.41 41.02 -19.84
CA ASP A 104 -29.71 40.25 -21.06
C ASP A 104 -29.06 40.66 -22.41
N THR A 105 -28.30 39.73 -23.03
CA THR A 105 -28.84 38.86 -24.12
C THR A 105 -27.80 37.90 -24.70
N ASP A 106 -28.27 36.70 -25.06
CA ASP A 106 -27.68 35.68 -25.95
C ASP A 106 -28.90 34.93 -26.55
N PRO A 107 -28.95 34.59 -27.87
CA PRO A 107 -28.49 33.25 -28.29
C PRO A 107 -28.03 33.09 -29.77
N GLN A 108 -27.10 32.12 -30.00
CA GLN A 108 -26.96 31.29 -31.24
C GLN A 108 -26.69 32.04 -32.59
N GLU A 109 -26.19 31.45 -33.68
CA GLU A 109 -25.63 30.12 -34.01
C GLU A 109 -24.36 30.36 -34.92
N ASP A 110 -23.82 29.56 -35.86
CA ASP A 110 -24.22 28.38 -36.66
C ASP A 110 -22.94 27.65 -37.17
N SER A 111 -23.12 26.50 -37.84
CA SER A 111 -22.25 25.86 -38.86
C SER A 111 -21.05 24.98 -38.44
N GLU A 112 -21.19 23.68 -38.73
CA GLU A 112 -20.13 22.69 -38.85
C GLU A 112 -19.46 22.74 -40.24
N GLN A 113 -18.21 22.29 -40.36
CA GLN A 113 -17.77 21.61 -41.59
C GLN A 113 -16.58 20.67 -41.36
N ALA A 114 -16.65 19.47 -41.96
CA ALA A 114 -15.63 18.44 -41.89
C ALA A 114 -14.82 18.35 -43.20
N ALA A 115 -13.58 17.86 -43.11
CA ALA A 115 -12.77 17.50 -44.26
C ALA A 115 -11.84 16.32 -43.92
N GLU A 116 -11.96 15.22 -44.66
CA GLU A 116 -11.02 14.10 -44.63
C GLU A 116 -9.84 14.34 -45.60
N PRO A 117 -8.63 13.83 -45.33
CA PRO A 117 -7.53 13.87 -46.28
C PRO A 117 -7.68 12.77 -47.37
N PRO A 118 -7.34 13.03 -48.64
CA PRO A 118 -7.39 12.02 -49.70
C PRO A 118 -6.19 11.06 -49.62
N ALA A 119 -6.43 9.79 -49.96
CA ALA A 119 -5.36 8.83 -50.24
C ALA A 119 -4.80 9.02 -51.66
N THR A 120 -3.50 8.75 -51.85
CA THR A 120 -2.87 8.60 -53.17
C THR A 120 -1.79 7.53 -53.12
N ASP A 121 -1.91 6.51 -53.97
CA ASP A 121 -0.86 5.52 -54.19
C ASP A 121 0.29 6.12 -55.01
N GLY A 122 1.52 5.68 -54.76
CA GLY A 122 2.71 6.12 -55.49
C GLY A 122 3.87 5.16 -55.30
N GLU A 123 4.20 4.38 -56.33
CA GLU A 123 5.31 3.44 -56.29
C GLU A 123 6.67 4.13 -56.54
N GLY A 124 7.65 3.78 -55.71
CA GLY A 124 9.04 3.61 -56.15
C GLY A 124 9.89 4.87 -56.39
N GLN A 125 10.68 5.23 -55.38
CA GLN A 125 12.07 5.61 -55.64
C GLN A 125 12.98 5.10 -54.50
N VAL A 126 14.22 4.75 -54.85
CA VAL A 126 15.24 4.23 -53.93
C VAL A 126 16.34 5.27 -53.84
N ASP A 127 16.71 5.65 -52.62
CA ASP A 127 17.91 6.43 -52.30
C ASP A 127 18.66 5.71 -51.15
N GLU A 128 19.99 5.74 -51.21
CA GLU A 128 20.89 5.09 -50.24
C GLU A 128 21.34 6.07 -49.13
N ASP A 129 22.10 5.58 -48.15
CA ASP A 129 22.78 6.37 -47.10
C ASP A 129 21.89 7.21 -46.16
N VAL A 130 20.97 6.54 -45.47
CA VAL A 130 20.70 6.87 -44.05
C VAL A 130 21.52 5.91 -43.18
N PRO A 131 22.47 6.37 -42.35
CA PRO A 131 23.20 5.49 -41.45
C PRO A 131 22.20 4.81 -40.48
N PRO A 132 22.40 3.54 -40.12
CA PRO A 132 21.50 2.85 -39.19
C PRO A 132 21.39 3.66 -37.90
N PRO A 133 20.18 3.83 -37.33
CA PRO A 133 20.02 4.55 -36.08
C PRO A 133 20.93 3.91 -35.03
N ALA A 134 21.74 4.73 -34.37
CA ALA A 134 22.71 4.26 -33.40
C ALA A 134 22.01 3.32 -32.41
N THR A 135 22.60 2.14 -32.19
CA THR A 135 22.10 1.17 -31.22
C THR A 135 21.79 1.90 -29.92
N ALA A 136 20.53 1.85 -29.50
CA ALA A 136 20.11 2.53 -28.29
C ALA A 136 21.04 2.14 -27.15
N GLU A 137 21.47 3.12 -26.36
CA GLU A 137 22.03 2.90 -25.03
C GLU A 137 21.15 1.86 -24.32
N PRO A 138 21.74 0.89 -23.59
CA PRO A 138 20.95 -0.15 -22.93
C PRO A 138 19.87 0.53 -22.08
N SER A 139 18.61 0.16 -22.32
CA SER A 139 17.49 0.65 -21.52
C SER A 139 17.84 0.51 -20.05
N GLU A 140 17.53 1.53 -19.24
CA GLU A 140 17.43 1.32 -17.80
C GLU A 140 16.60 0.05 -17.60
N SER A 141 17.13 -0.90 -16.82
CA SER A 141 16.51 -2.21 -16.64
C SER A 141 15.11 -1.99 -16.10
N GLN A 142 14.09 -2.29 -16.92
CA GLN A 142 12.71 -2.04 -16.53
C GLN A 142 12.42 -2.85 -15.27
N THR A 143 11.79 -2.20 -14.31
CA THR A 143 11.44 -2.80 -13.02
C THR A 143 9.94 -2.69 -12.78
N VAL A 144 9.46 -3.55 -11.90
CA VAL A 144 8.12 -3.50 -11.34
C VAL A 144 8.23 -3.39 -9.82
N GLN A 145 7.44 -2.49 -9.22
CA GLN A 145 7.33 -2.41 -7.76
C GLN A 145 6.08 -3.15 -7.28
N LEU A 146 6.27 -4.13 -6.41
CA LEU A 146 5.22 -4.94 -5.81
C LEU A 146 5.10 -4.57 -4.33
N ALA A 147 3.93 -4.18 -3.85
CA ALA A 147 3.67 -3.93 -2.44
C ALA A 147 2.87 -5.08 -1.83
N PHE A 148 3.31 -5.56 -0.67
CA PHE A 148 2.68 -6.63 0.09
C PHE A 148 2.31 -6.17 1.49
N VAL A 149 1.14 -6.62 1.96
CA VAL A 149 0.67 -6.41 3.34
C VAL A 149 0.20 -7.70 3.98
N GLY A 150 0.10 -7.66 5.31
CA GLY A 150 -0.50 -8.71 6.12
C GLY A 150 -2.01 -8.83 6.00
N ASP A 151 -2.61 -9.45 7.01
CA ASP A 151 -3.99 -9.90 7.02
C ASP A 151 -5.04 -8.76 7.05
N LEU A 152 -6.10 -8.90 6.24
CA LEU A 152 -7.16 -7.91 6.02
C LEU A 152 -8.53 -8.46 6.48
N LEU A 153 -9.03 -7.94 7.60
CA LEU A 153 -10.36 -8.19 8.16
C LEU A 153 -11.24 -6.92 8.01
N LEU A 154 -12.02 -6.89 6.92
CA LEU A 154 -12.75 -5.70 6.45
C LEU A 154 -14.16 -5.54 7.06
N GLY A 155 -14.27 -5.70 8.37
CA GLY A 155 -15.53 -5.65 9.11
C GLY A 155 -15.32 -5.85 10.61
N GLU A 156 -16.33 -6.40 11.30
CA GLU A 156 -16.21 -6.89 12.68
C GLU A 156 -15.54 -5.88 13.65
N TYR A 157 -14.28 -6.13 14.04
CA TYR A 157 -13.47 -5.33 14.97
C TYR A 157 -13.19 -3.89 14.51
N ILE A 158 -13.50 -3.54 13.26
CA ILE A 158 -13.34 -2.19 12.70
C ILE A 158 -14.65 -1.58 12.20
N GLN A 159 -15.78 -2.28 12.31
CA GLN A 159 -17.05 -1.88 11.67
C GLN A 159 -17.49 -0.45 12.04
N SER A 160 -17.32 -0.03 13.28
CA SER A 160 -17.66 1.33 13.73
C SER A 160 -16.91 2.44 12.98
N TYR A 161 -15.67 2.18 12.54
CA TYR A 161 -14.89 3.12 11.72
C TYR A 161 -15.31 3.09 10.26
N LEU A 162 -15.71 1.92 9.73
CA LEU A 162 -16.27 1.81 8.38
C LEU A 162 -17.61 2.55 8.28
N ASP A 163 -18.41 2.52 9.35
CA ASP A 163 -19.72 3.17 9.44
C ASP A 163 -19.62 4.71 9.62
N SER A 164 -18.66 5.21 10.41
CA SER A 164 -18.53 6.67 10.69
C SER A 164 -17.60 7.41 9.72
N GLU A 165 -16.47 6.80 9.35
CA GLU A 165 -15.42 7.44 8.53
C GLU A 165 -15.38 6.93 7.08
N GLY A 166 -16.12 5.84 6.79
CA GLY A 166 -16.20 5.23 5.47
C GLY A 166 -15.13 4.18 5.18
N ALA A 167 -15.41 3.33 4.18
CA ALA A 167 -14.59 2.14 3.84
C ALA A 167 -13.09 2.43 3.57
N SER A 168 -12.76 3.63 3.12
CA SER A 168 -11.39 4.03 2.76
C SER A 168 -10.57 4.55 3.97
N TYR A 169 -11.20 4.73 5.14
CA TYR A 169 -10.55 5.23 6.35
C TYR A 169 -9.35 4.39 6.85
N PRO A 170 -9.42 3.05 6.92
CA PRO A 170 -8.30 2.25 7.45
C PRO A 170 -6.97 2.46 6.71
N TYR A 171 -7.01 2.84 5.44
CA TYR A 171 -5.84 2.89 4.56
C TYR A 171 -5.16 4.27 4.49
N GLN A 172 -5.75 5.31 5.09
CA GLN A 172 -5.35 6.71 4.84
C GLN A 172 -3.88 6.99 5.13
N GLN A 173 -3.34 6.44 6.22
CA GLN A 173 -1.95 6.67 6.65
C GLN A 173 -0.94 5.87 5.80
N ALA A 174 -1.28 4.65 5.39
CA ALA A 174 -0.45 3.80 4.54
C ALA A 174 -0.58 4.11 3.04
N LEU A 175 -1.55 4.95 2.63
CA LEU A 175 -1.94 5.18 1.23
C LEU A 175 -0.78 5.51 0.29
N PHE A 176 0.24 6.25 0.76
CA PHE A 176 1.43 6.55 -0.02
C PHE A 176 2.22 5.28 -0.40
N HIS A 177 2.42 4.35 0.53
CA HIS A 177 3.12 3.09 0.29
C HIS A 177 2.29 2.19 -0.64
N LEU A 178 0.98 2.08 -0.38
CA LEU A 178 0.06 1.23 -1.14
C LEU A 178 -0.18 1.70 -2.60
N THR A 179 -0.03 3.01 -2.88
CA THR A 179 -0.28 3.58 -4.23
C THR A 179 0.98 4.01 -4.99
N SER A 180 2.17 3.83 -4.40
CA SER A 180 3.46 4.08 -5.08
C SER A 180 3.95 2.87 -5.89
N ALA A 181 3.57 1.66 -5.49
CA ALA A 181 3.82 0.43 -6.22
C ALA A 181 3.02 0.34 -7.54
N ASP A 182 3.46 -0.55 -8.44
CA ASP A 182 2.75 -0.91 -9.67
C ASP A 182 1.61 -1.90 -9.39
N ILE A 183 1.86 -2.87 -8.50
CA ILE A 183 0.90 -3.91 -8.08
C ILE A 183 0.89 -4.01 -6.55
N THR A 184 -0.28 -4.03 -5.92
CA THR A 184 -0.43 -4.13 -4.45
C THR A 184 -1.29 -5.33 -4.06
N ALA A 185 -0.81 -6.16 -3.14
CA ALA A 185 -1.43 -7.44 -2.75
C ALA A 185 -1.46 -7.70 -1.23
N GLY A 186 -2.38 -8.56 -0.78
CA GLY A 186 -2.51 -8.99 0.63
C GLY A 186 -3.43 -10.21 0.80
N ASN A 187 -3.69 -10.62 2.04
CA ASN A 187 -4.61 -11.72 2.36
C ASN A 187 -5.96 -11.17 2.85
N LEU A 188 -7.06 -11.52 2.17
CA LEU A 188 -8.42 -11.12 2.58
C LEU A 188 -9.03 -12.20 3.48
N GLU A 189 -8.92 -11.99 4.80
CA GLU A 189 -9.18 -13.02 5.82
C GLU A 189 -10.64 -13.03 6.30
N MET A 190 -11.59 -12.88 5.38
CA MET A 190 -13.04 -13.00 5.63
C MET A 190 -13.83 -13.13 4.32
N PRO A 191 -15.06 -13.69 4.35
CA PRO A 191 -15.98 -13.59 3.24
C PRO A 191 -16.54 -12.16 3.15
N ILE A 192 -16.67 -11.68 1.92
CA ILE A 192 -17.38 -10.47 1.57
C ILE A 192 -18.72 -10.89 0.98
N THR A 193 -19.80 -10.79 1.75
CA THR A 193 -21.08 -11.41 1.39
C THR A 193 -22.27 -10.75 2.08
N LYS A 194 -23.47 -10.98 1.54
CA LYS A 194 -24.75 -10.64 2.17
C LYS A 194 -25.50 -11.88 2.70
N VAL A 195 -24.83 -13.03 2.75
CA VAL A 195 -25.32 -14.25 3.42
C VAL A 195 -25.15 -14.12 4.94
N ASP A 196 -26.17 -14.51 5.70
CA ASP A 196 -26.14 -14.54 7.18
C ASP A 196 -25.90 -15.94 7.76
N GLU A 197 -26.03 -17.00 6.96
CA GLU A 197 -25.81 -18.40 7.37
C GLU A 197 -24.32 -18.66 7.67
N PRO A 198 -23.93 -18.97 8.92
CA PRO A 198 -22.55 -19.22 9.28
C PRO A 198 -22.13 -20.66 8.97
N ALA A 199 -20.83 -20.91 8.82
CA ALA A 199 -20.30 -22.26 8.76
C ALA A 199 -20.47 -23.00 10.09
N GLU A 200 -20.77 -24.30 10.01
CA GLU A 200 -20.88 -25.18 11.18
C GLU A 200 -19.53 -25.29 11.94
N ASN A 201 -19.63 -25.56 13.25
CA ASN A 201 -18.50 -25.88 14.14
C ASN A 201 -17.40 -24.81 14.32
N LYS A 202 -17.56 -23.59 13.78
CA LYS A 202 -16.52 -22.55 13.85
C LYS A 202 -16.68 -21.60 15.06
N THR A 203 -15.62 -21.43 15.84
CA THR A 203 -15.58 -20.56 17.03
C THR A 203 -15.61 -19.07 16.71
N TYR A 204 -14.97 -18.67 15.60
CA TYR A 204 -14.89 -17.30 15.11
C TYR A 204 -15.38 -17.27 13.67
N VAL A 205 -16.50 -16.58 13.46
CA VAL A 205 -17.15 -16.36 12.17
C VAL A 205 -17.12 -14.86 11.92
N PHE A 206 -16.57 -14.45 10.78
CA PHE A 206 -16.45 -13.04 10.39
C PHE A 206 -17.15 -12.77 9.05
N LYS A 207 -17.61 -11.53 8.85
CA LYS A 207 -18.18 -11.07 7.57
C LYS A 207 -17.87 -9.61 7.27
N GLY A 208 -17.49 -9.33 6.02
CA GLY A 208 -17.40 -7.98 5.48
C GLY A 208 -18.58 -7.68 4.56
N ALA A 209 -19.06 -6.43 4.60
CA ALA A 209 -20.02 -5.94 3.61
C ALA A 209 -19.31 -5.69 2.26
N PRO A 210 -19.92 -6.01 1.10
CA PRO A 210 -19.38 -5.67 -0.23
C PRO A 210 -18.93 -4.21 -0.38
N GLU A 211 -19.64 -3.30 0.28
CA GLU A 211 -19.34 -1.87 0.33
C GLU A 211 -17.95 -1.56 0.92
N ALA A 212 -17.36 -2.46 1.73
CA ALA A 212 -16.00 -2.31 2.26
C ALA A 212 -14.90 -2.47 1.19
N LEU A 213 -15.17 -3.15 0.06
CA LEU A 213 -14.21 -3.27 -1.05
C LEU A 213 -13.87 -1.93 -1.71
N ASN A 214 -14.69 -0.89 -1.52
CA ASN A 214 -14.35 0.48 -1.91
C ASN A 214 -13.01 0.91 -1.29
N GLY A 215 -12.73 0.51 -0.04
CA GLY A 215 -11.48 0.82 0.65
C GLY A 215 -10.26 0.22 -0.04
N LEU A 216 -10.33 -1.04 -0.47
CA LEU A 216 -9.26 -1.68 -1.25
C LEU A 216 -9.07 -1.03 -2.63
N VAL A 217 -10.16 -0.67 -3.32
CA VAL A 217 -10.10 0.03 -4.62
C VAL A 217 -9.55 1.45 -4.48
N ASP A 218 -9.80 2.14 -3.37
CA ASP A 218 -9.24 3.45 -3.06
C ASP A 218 -7.77 3.39 -2.67
N ALA A 219 -7.42 2.46 -1.79
CA ALA A 219 -6.05 2.15 -1.36
C ALA A 219 -5.15 1.62 -2.48
N GLY A 220 -5.75 1.09 -3.56
CA GLY A 220 -5.04 0.71 -4.77
C GLY A 220 -4.56 -0.74 -4.81
N PHE A 221 -5.25 -1.68 -4.16
CA PHE A 221 -5.00 -3.11 -4.31
C PHE A 221 -5.28 -3.61 -5.74
N ASP A 222 -4.57 -4.65 -6.17
CA ASP A 222 -4.78 -5.40 -7.41
C ASP A 222 -5.25 -6.82 -7.14
N VAL A 223 -4.61 -7.50 -6.17
CA VAL A 223 -4.72 -8.96 -5.95
C VAL A 223 -4.96 -9.25 -4.47
N VAL A 224 -5.87 -10.18 -4.16
CA VAL A 224 -6.02 -10.73 -2.80
C VAL A 224 -5.93 -12.25 -2.79
N SER A 225 -5.27 -12.80 -1.77
CA SER A 225 -5.42 -14.21 -1.41
C SER A 225 -6.78 -14.44 -0.74
N LEU A 226 -7.46 -15.50 -1.18
CA LEU A 226 -8.63 -16.09 -0.53
C LEU A 226 -8.31 -17.44 0.13
N ALA A 227 -7.07 -17.92 0.04
CA ALA A 227 -6.66 -19.19 0.63
C ALA A 227 -6.36 -19.03 2.13
N ASN A 228 -7.39 -18.92 2.97
CA ASN A 228 -7.26 -18.77 4.42
C ASN A 228 -8.38 -19.46 5.22
N ASN A 229 -8.16 -19.60 6.52
CA ASN A 229 -9.07 -20.25 7.48
C ASN A 229 -10.40 -19.52 7.73
N HIS A 230 -10.62 -18.35 7.13
CA HIS A 230 -11.81 -17.53 7.31
C HIS A 230 -12.68 -17.36 6.06
N THR A 231 -12.19 -17.66 4.85
CA THR A 231 -12.92 -17.36 3.60
C THR A 231 -14.25 -18.11 3.43
N LEU A 232 -14.46 -19.26 4.09
CA LEU A 232 -15.75 -19.97 4.11
C LEU A 232 -16.54 -19.78 5.41
N ASP A 233 -16.34 -18.67 6.15
CA ASP A 233 -17.07 -18.40 7.40
C ASP A 233 -18.58 -18.29 7.23
N HIS A 234 -19.04 -17.94 6.03
CA HIS A 234 -20.44 -17.99 5.59
C HIS A 234 -20.67 -19.08 4.52
N GLY A 235 -19.94 -20.19 4.66
CA GLY A 235 -19.99 -21.36 3.81
C GLY A 235 -19.54 -21.10 2.36
N VAL A 236 -19.87 -22.05 1.49
CA VAL A 236 -19.61 -21.95 0.04
C VAL A 236 -20.35 -20.75 -0.56
N ASN A 237 -21.56 -20.44 -0.10
CA ASN A 237 -22.31 -19.28 -0.60
C ASN A 237 -21.57 -17.96 -0.31
N GLY A 238 -20.98 -17.81 0.90
CA GLY A 238 -20.14 -16.67 1.24
C GLY A 238 -18.89 -16.56 0.37
N LEU A 239 -18.19 -17.67 0.09
CA LEU A 239 -17.06 -17.72 -0.85
C LEU A 239 -17.47 -17.31 -2.27
N LEU A 240 -18.58 -17.83 -2.80
CA LEU A 240 -19.06 -17.50 -4.15
C LEU A 240 -19.46 -16.03 -4.28
N ASP A 241 -20.10 -15.46 -3.25
CA ASP A 241 -20.36 -14.03 -3.16
C ASP A 241 -19.05 -13.22 -3.10
N THR A 242 -18.06 -13.68 -2.34
CA THR A 242 -16.76 -12.99 -2.17
C THR A 242 -16.03 -12.85 -3.50
N MET A 243 -15.88 -13.96 -4.24
CA MET A 243 -15.27 -13.96 -5.58
C MET A 243 -16.04 -13.04 -6.54
N LYS A 244 -17.37 -13.17 -6.59
CA LYS A 244 -18.25 -12.32 -7.40
C LYS A 244 -18.09 -10.83 -7.06
N TYR A 245 -18.03 -10.45 -5.79
CA TYR A 245 -17.90 -9.05 -5.39
C TYR A 245 -16.50 -8.50 -5.68
N LEU A 246 -15.44 -9.30 -5.57
CA LEU A 246 -14.10 -8.91 -6.01
C LEU A 246 -14.05 -8.66 -7.53
N ASP A 247 -14.68 -9.53 -8.33
CA ASP A 247 -14.90 -9.35 -9.78
C ASP A 247 -15.72 -8.08 -10.08
N GLU A 248 -16.83 -7.85 -9.37
CA GLU A 248 -17.69 -6.67 -9.52
C GLU A 248 -16.95 -5.36 -9.17
N TYR A 249 -16.01 -5.39 -8.21
CA TYR A 249 -15.17 -4.23 -7.85
C TYR A 249 -13.91 -4.09 -8.73
N GLY A 250 -13.45 -5.18 -9.34
CA GLY A 250 -12.25 -5.23 -10.20
C GLY A 250 -10.96 -5.39 -9.41
N ILE A 251 -11.02 -6.18 -8.33
CA ILE A 251 -9.87 -6.69 -7.57
C ILE A 251 -9.74 -8.16 -7.96
N HIS A 252 -8.55 -8.59 -8.37
CA HIS A 252 -8.29 -9.97 -8.73
C HIS A 252 -8.11 -10.83 -7.48
N HIS A 253 -8.45 -12.12 -7.55
CA HIS A 253 -8.34 -13.05 -6.42
C HIS A 253 -7.71 -14.37 -6.84
N VAL A 254 -7.03 -15.02 -5.90
CA VAL A 254 -6.31 -16.28 -6.10
C VAL A 254 -6.46 -17.20 -4.88
N GLY A 255 -6.28 -18.51 -5.09
CA GLY A 255 -6.30 -19.50 -4.02
C GLY A 255 -7.69 -20.00 -3.61
N ALA A 256 -8.74 -19.59 -4.33
CA ALA A 256 -10.10 -20.11 -4.18
C ALA A 256 -10.85 -20.05 -5.53
N GLY A 257 -11.80 -20.96 -5.74
CA GLY A 257 -12.50 -21.10 -7.02
C GLY A 257 -13.75 -21.98 -6.93
N ASN A 258 -14.50 -22.13 -8.04
CA ASN A 258 -15.69 -23.00 -8.11
C ASN A 258 -15.35 -24.50 -8.12
N ASN A 259 -14.07 -24.84 -8.29
CA ASN A 259 -13.49 -26.18 -8.35
C ASN A 259 -11.97 -26.07 -8.17
N ALA A 260 -11.26 -27.21 -8.17
CA ALA A 260 -9.79 -27.23 -8.01
C ALA A 260 -9.01 -26.57 -9.17
N GLU A 261 -9.48 -26.68 -10.42
CA GLU A 261 -8.81 -26.06 -11.58
C GLU A 261 -8.76 -24.53 -11.41
N GLU A 262 -9.86 -23.93 -10.96
CA GLU A 262 -9.92 -22.50 -10.65
C GLU A 262 -9.18 -22.13 -9.36
N ALA A 263 -9.29 -22.94 -8.29
CA ALA A 263 -8.72 -22.58 -6.99
C ALA A 263 -7.18 -22.56 -6.98
N TYR A 264 -6.55 -23.45 -7.76
CA TYR A 264 -5.09 -23.51 -7.92
C TYR A 264 -4.59 -22.70 -9.15
N ALA A 265 -5.49 -22.06 -9.92
CA ALA A 265 -5.09 -21.26 -11.08
C ALA A 265 -4.32 -19.99 -10.68
N PRO A 266 -3.23 -19.64 -11.38
CA PRO A 266 -2.51 -18.40 -11.16
C PRO A 266 -3.22 -17.20 -11.80
N TYR A 267 -3.10 -16.03 -11.17
CA TYR A 267 -3.39 -14.75 -11.80
C TYR A 267 -2.10 -14.12 -12.33
N ILE A 268 -2.05 -13.73 -13.61
CA ILE A 268 -0.85 -13.12 -14.23
C ILE A 268 -1.16 -11.70 -14.70
N GLN A 269 -0.35 -10.73 -14.25
CA GLN A 269 -0.46 -9.31 -14.60
C GLN A 269 0.84 -8.81 -15.25
N GLU A 270 0.73 -8.17 -16.42
CA GLU A 270 1.88 -7.59 -17.13
C GLU A 270 2.00 -6.09 -16.82
N VAL A 271 3.13 -5.67 -16.27
CA VAL A 271 3.46 -4.26 -15.98
C VAL A 271 4.91 -3.98 -16.38
N ASN A 272 5.14 -2.91 -17.14
CA ASN A 272 6.47 -2.46 -17.57
C ASN A 272 7.26 -3.59 -18.29
N GLY A 273 6.56 -4.36 -19.13
CA GLY A 273 7.09 -5.53 -19.85
C GLY A 273 7.29 -6.79 -18.99
N ILE A 274 7.19 -6.69 -17.66
CA ILE A 274 7.37 -7.79 -16.72
C ILE A 274 6.02 -8.45 -16.41
N LYS A 275 5.95 -9.77 -16.54
CA LYS A 275 4.77 -10.56 -16.12
C LYS A 275 4.96 -11.07 -14.71
N VAL A 276 4.06 -10.67 -13.83
CA VAL A 276 4.04 -11.10 -12.42
C VAL A 276 2.86 -12.06 -12.25
N ALA A 277 3.17 -13.29 -11.87
CA ALA A 277 2.19 -14.31 -11.54
C ALA A 277 1.97 -14.41 -10.03
N TYR A 278 0.74 -14.68 -9.63
CA TYR A 278 0.30 -14.86 -8.26
C TYR A 278 -0.38 -16.22 -8.12
N VAL A 279 0.16 -17.06 -7.26
CA VAL A 279 -0.46 -18.30 -6.75
C VAL A 279 -0.78 -18.06 -5.27
N ALA A 280 -1.88 -18.64 -4.76
CA ALA A 280 -2.17 -18.60 -3.33
C ALA A 280 -2.62 -19.95 -2.78
N THR A 281 -2.27 -20.23 -1.53
CA THR A 281 -2.55 -21.51 -0.87
C THR A 281 -2.59 -21.38 0.65
N SER A 282 -3.34 -22.27 1.31
CA SER A 282 -3.44 -22.31 2.78
C SER A 282 -2.88 -23.59 3.37
N ARG A 283 -2.37 -23.51 4.59
CA ARG A 283 -2.16 -24.67 5.46
C ARG A 283 -2.90 -24.53 6.80
N VAL A 284 -4.00 -23.79 6.77
CA VAL A 284 -4.92 -23.62 7.89
C VAL A 284 -6.35 -23.75 7.36
N LEU A 285 -6.82 -24.99 7.21
CA LEU A 285 -8.23 -25.28 6.88
C LEU A 285 -8.93 -25.81 8.15
N PRO A 286 -10.00 -25.17 8.64
CA PRO A 286 -10.80 -25.67 9.77
C PRO A 286 -11.39 -27.05 9.51
N GLU A 287 -11.80 -27.32 8.27
CA GLU A 287 -12.41 -28.58 7.83
C GLU A 287 -11.83 -29.04 6.49
N THR A 288 -11.62 -30.35 6.33
CA THR A 288 -11.06 -30.92 5.09
C THR A 288 -11.97 -30.74 3.86
N THR A 289 -13.27 -30.53 4.09
CA THR A 289 -14.28 -30.24 3.06
C THR A 289 -14.16 -28.85 2.46
N TRP A 290 -13.35 -27.95 3.04
CA TRP A 290 -13.10 -26.61 2.51
C TRP A 290 -12.07 -26.62 1.37
N LYS A 291 -11.35 -27.74 1.14
CA LYS A 291 -10.46 -27.91 -0.02
C LYS A 291 -11.29 -27.98 -1.31
N ALA A 292 -10.93 -27.16 -2.30
CA ALA A 292 -11.48 -27.26 -3.64
C ALA A 292 -11.16 -28.62 -4.27
N ASN A 293 -12.14 -29.24 -4.93
CA ASN A 293 -11.94 -30.45 -5.71
C ASN A 293 -12.63 -30.32 -7.09
N ARG A 294 -12.59 -31.36 -7.91
CA ARG A 294 -13.15 -31.36 -9.27
C ARG A 294 -14.64 -31.01 -9.34
N TYR A 295 -15.39 -31.19 -8.26
CA TYR A 295 -16.86 -31.06 -8.24
C TYR A 295 -17.40 -30.08 -7.19
N SER A 296 -16.54 -29.42 -6.39
CA SER A 296 -16.99 -28.40 -5.44
C SER A 296 -16.00 -27.26 -5.28
N ALA A 297 -16.58 -26.08 -5.07
CA ALA A 297 -15.87 -24.86 -4.70
C ALA A 297 -15.12 -25.02 -3.37
N GLY A 298 -14.10 -24.20 -3.17
CA GLY A 298 -13.28 -24.21 -1.98
C GLY A 298 -11.93 -23.52 -2.21
N LEU A 299 -10.96 -23.87 -1.37
CA LEU A 299 -9.63 -23.27 -1.32
C LEU A 299 -8.55 -24.18 -1.92
N ALA A 300 -7.47 -23.56 -2.40
CA ALA A 300 -6.18 -24.23 -2.60
C ALA A 300 -5.47 -24.43 -1.25
N GLU A 301 -4.82 -25.59 -1.08
CA GLU A 301 -4.18 -25.97 0.17
C GLU A 301 -2.83 -26.69 -0.04
N SER A 302 -1.99 -26.63 0.99
CA SER A 302 -0.62 -27.17 1.01
C SER A 302 -0.31 -28.03 2.26
N TYR A 303 -1.31 -28.69 2.84
CA TYR A 303 -1.08 -29.94 3.58
C TYR A 303 -0.60 -31.03 2.60
N ASP A 304 -1.24 -31.12 1.42
CA ASP A 304 -0.69 -31.77 0.23
C ASP A 304 -0.33 -30.70 -0.83
N PRO A 305 0.92 -30.23 -0.87
CA PRO A 305 1.32 -29.12 -1.74
C PRO A 305 1.43 -29.50 -3.22
N THR A 306 1.15 -30.75 -3.63
CA THR A 306 1.45 -31.25 -4.99
C THR A 306 0.87 -30.33 -6.08
N GLN A 307 -0.44 -30.07 -6.06
CA GLN A 307 -1.09 -29.18 -7.05
C GLN A 307 -0.59 -27.72 -6.98
N THR A 308 -0.14 -27.24 -5.81
CA THR A 308 0.47 -25.91 -5.68
C THR A 308 1.85 -25.89 -6.36
N LEU A 309 2.65 -26.95 -6.19
CA LEU A 309 3.98 -27.05 -6.78
C LEU A 309 3.90 -27.24 -8.30
N ASP A 310 2.94 -28.02 -8.79
CA ASP A 310 2.65 -28.16 -10.22
C ASP A 310 2.26 -26.80 -10.83
N SER A 311 1.35 -26.06 -10.19
CA SER A 311 0.92 -24.70 -10.62
C SER A 311 2.05 -23.65 -10.59
N ILE A 312 3.02 -23.78 -9.67
CA ILE A 312 4.22 -22.92 -9.66
C ILE A 312 5.16 -23.30 -10.81
N ALA A 313 5.37 -24.60 -11.07
CA ALA A 313 6.27 -25.07 -12.14
C ALA A 313 5.76 -24.72 -13.55
N GLU A 314 4.44 -24.75 -13.78
CA GLU A 314 3.83 -24.33 -15.06
C GLU A 314 4.02 -22.82 -15.38
N LEU A 315 4.46 -22.02 -14.41
CA LEU A 315 4.72 -20.58 -14.61
C LEU A 315 6.09 -20.26 -15.21
N GLU A 316 7.07 -21.18 -15.19
CA GLU A 316 8.44 -20.94 -15.71
C GLU A 316 8.43 -20.54 -17.20
N GLU A 317 7.50 -21.05 -18.01
CA GLU A 317 7.36 -20.68 -19.43
C GLU A 317 6.53 -19.39 -19.67
N THR A 318 5.79 -18.88 -18.67
CA THR A 318 4.71 -17.91 -18.90
C THR A 318 4.78 -16.62 -18.08
N ALA A 319 5.45 -16.64 -16.92
CA ALA A 319 5.70 -15.49 -16.06
C ALA A 319 7.19 -15.12 -16.06
N HIS A 320 7.52 -13.91 -15.59
CA HIS A 320 8.89 -13.47 -15.36
C HIS A 320 9.22 -13.39 -13.87
N ILE A 321 8.19 -13.21 -13.01
CA ILE A 321 8.26 -13.27 -11.55
C ILE A 321 7.06 -14.10 -11.06
N THR A 322 7.28 -15.09 -10.21
CA THR A 322 6.23 -15.89 -9.57
C THR A 322 6.17 -15.62 -8.07
N VAL A 323 5.00 -15.16 -7.60
CA VAL A 323 4.70 -14.84 -6.21
C VAL A 323 3.75 -15.88 -5.62
N VAL A 324 4.10 -16.42 -4.45
CA VAL A 324 3.24 -17.33 -3.66
C VAL A 324 2.75 -16.62 -2.41
N LEU A 325 1.45 -16.34 -2.34
CA LEU A 325 0.77 -15.84 -1.14
C LEU A 325 0.32 -17.03 -0.29
N VAL A 326 0.81 -17.17 0.94
CA VAL A 326 0.59 -18.39 1.74
C VAL A 326 0.17 -18.12 3.17
N HIS A 327 -0.94 -18.74 3.58
CA HIS A 327 -1.55 -18.56 4.89
C HIS A 327 -1.25 -19.78 5.78
N TRP A 328 -0.39 -19.63 6.79
CA TRP A 328 0.30 -20.78 7.40
C TRP A 328 0.89 -20.55 8.82
N GLY A 329 1.41 -21.63 9.42
CA GLY A 329 2.12 -21.56 10.69
C GLY A 329 1.17 -21.58 11.88
N LYS A 330 1.42 -20.70 12.86
CA LYS A 330 0.71 -20.68 14.14
C LYS A 330 0.44 -19.26 14.62
N GLU A 331 -0.81 -18.98 15.01
CA GLU A 331 -1.21 -17.75 15.71
C GLU A 331 -0.18 -17.31 16.79
N ARG A 332 0.21 -16.04 16.70
CA ARG A 332 1.05 -15.32 17.68
C ARG A 332 2.42 -15.95 17.96
N ALA A 333 2.94 -16.74 17.02
CA ALA A 333 4.32 -17.22 17.06
C ALA A 333 5.25 -16.21 16.37
N ASP A 334 6.16 -15.59 17.11
CA ASP A 334 7.19 -14.64 16.60
C ASP A 334 8.29 -15.31 15.74
N SER A 335 8.14 -16.58 15.36
CA SER A 335 9.11 -17.33 14.54
C SER A 335 8.41 -18.45 13.74
N PRO A 336 8.85 -18.76 12.52
CA PRO A 336 8.22 -19.76 11.66
C PRO A 336 8.37 -21.20 12.19
N ASP A 337 7.37 -22.04 11.93
CA ASP A 337 7.41 -23.48 12.26
C ASP A 337 8.11 -24.32 11.17
N GLU A 338 8.43 -25.58 11.47
CA GLU A 338 9.10 -26.49 10.53
C GLU A 338 8.34 -26.65 9.20
N ASN A 339 7.02 -26.51 9.19
CA ASN A 339 6.21 -26.64 7.98
C ASN A 339 6.35 -25.40 7.10
N GLN A 340 6.34 -24.20 7.69
CA GLN A 340 6.64 -22.95 6.99
C GLN A 340 8.03 -23.02 6.35
N LEU A 341 9.06 -23.40 7.12
CA LEU A 341 10.44 -23.54 6.64
C LEU A 341 10.56 -24.51 5.46
N ASN A 342 9.90 -25.67 5.54
CA ASN A 342 9.96 -26.70 4.50
C ASN A 342 9.11 -26.35 3.25
N LEU A 343 7.97 -25.68 3.41
CA LEU A 343 7.11 -25.33 2.28
C LEU A 343 7.63 -24.11 1.51
N ALA A 344 8.16 -23.09 2.20
CA ALA A 344 8.77 -21.93 1.54
C ALA A 344 9.85 -22.36 0.54
N LYS A 345 10.70 -23.31 0.96
CA LYS A 345 11.81 -23.83 0.16
C LYS A 345 11.32 -24.72 -0.97
N LYS A 346 10.27 -25.52 -0.76
CA LYS A 346 9.61 -26.27 -1.85
C LYS A 346 9.00 -25.35 -2.91
N TYR A 347 8.39 -24.23 -2.53
CA TYR A 347 7.84 -23.29 -3.51
C TYR A 347 8.95 -22.66 -4.37
N ILE A 348 10.06 -22.24 -3.75
CA ILE A 348 11.24 -21.73 -4.49
C ILE A 348 11.88 -22.85 -5.34
N ASP A 349 11.96 -24.09 -4.84
CA ASP A 349 12.44 -25.26 -5.59
C ASP A 349 11.56 -25.60 -6.81
N ALA A 350 10.30 -25.16 -6.82
CA ALA A 350 9.37 -25.33 -7.93
C ALA A 350 9.31 -24.13 -8.90
N GLY A 351 10.00 -23.01 -8.61
CA GLY A 351 10.03 -21.83 -9.47
C GLY A 351 9.42 -20.54 -8.90
N ALA A 352 9.14 -20.46 -7.59
CA ALA A 352 8.71 -19.21 -6.96
C ALA A 352 9.90 -18.26 -6.66
N ASP A 353 9.70 -16.96 -6.91
CA ASP A 353 10.70 -15.92 -6.64
C ASP A 353 10.48 -15.20 -5.31
N LEU A 354 9.20 -15.04 -4.94
CA LEU A 354 8.75 -14.39 -3.71
C LEU A 354 7.73 -15.28 -3.00
N VAL A 355 7.98 -15.61 -1.73
CA VAL A 355 7.01 -16.32 -0.87
C VAL A 355 6.59 -15.39 0.26
N ILE A 356 5.31 -15.01 0.28
CA ILE A 356 4.75 -13.99 1.18
C ILE A 356 3.74 -14.63 2.13
N GLY A 357 4.08 -14.67 3.41
CA GLY A 357 3.30 -15.33 4.45
C GLY A 357 2.29 -14.43 5.18
N SER A 358 1.20 -15.04 5.63
CA SER A 358 0.24 -14.48 6.60
C SER A 358 -0.36 -15.60 7.49
N HIS A 359 -1.30 -15.28 8.40
CA HIS A 359 -1.90 -16.10 9.49
C HIS A 359 -1.35 -15.89 10.92
N PRO A 360 -0.03 -15.76 11.18
CA PRO A 360 0.43 -15.63 12.57
C PRO A 360 -0.08 -14.39 13.33
N HIS A 361 -0.73 -13.42 12.65
CA HIS A 361 -1.21 -12.14 13.19
C HIS A 361 -0.11 -11.30 13.88
N VAL A 362 1.16 -11.66 13.67
CA VAL A 362 2.37 -10.98 14.14
C VAL A 362 3.42 -11.04 13.04
N LEU A 363 4.36 -10.09 13.02
CA LEU A 363 5.51 -10.12 12.12
C LEU A 363 6.41 -11.34 12.42
N GLN A 364 6.82 -12.03 11.36
CA GLN A 364 7.91 -13.02 11.40
C GLN A 364 9.00 -12.59 10.40
N GLY A 365 10.23 -13.05 10.60
CA GLY A 365 11.39 -12.61 9.82
C GLY A 365 11.40 -13.08 8.36
N PHE A 366 12.49 -12.72 7.68
CA PHE A 366 12.74 -13.03 6.28
C PHE A 366 13.80 -14.14 6.15
N GLU A 367 13.88 -14.75 4.98
CA GLU A 367 14.98 -15.63 4.58
C GLU A 367 15.24 -15.46 3.08
N GLN A 368 16.51 -15.38 2.68
CA GLN A 368 16.87 -15.58 1.29
C GLN A 368 17.27 -17.05 1.07
N TYR A 369 16.66 -17.71 0.08
CA TYR A 369 16.97 -19.08 -0.29
C TYR A 369 17.17 -19.16 -1.80
N LYS A 370 18.34 -19.64 -2.24
CA LYS A 370 18.76 -19.68 -3.65
C LYS A 370 18.68 -18.31 -4.37
N GLY A 371 18.86 -17.20 -3.65
CA GLY A 371 18.74 -15.84 -4.18
C GLY A 371 17.30 -15.30 -4.24
N LYS A 372 16.30 -16.13 -3.95
CA LYS A 372 14.88 -15.79 -3.93
C LYS A 372 14.39 -15.57 -2.49
N TRP A 373 13.32 -14.80 -2.29
CA TRP A 373 12.98 -14.27 -0.97
C TRP A 373 11.74 -14.91 -0.34
N ILE A 374 11.81 -15.06 0.99
CA ILE A 374 10.72 -15.52 1.85
C ILE A 374 10.47 -14.44 2.91
N ALA A 375 9.21 -14.02 3.06
CA ALA A 375 8.73 -13.25 4.19
C ALA A 375 7.74 -14.13 4.97
N TYR A 376 8.11 -14.61 6.17
CA TYR A 376 7.34 -15.69 6.81
C TYR A 376 5.97 -15.26 7.37
N SER A 377 5.82 -13.98 7.76
CA SER A 377 4.53 -13.36 8.10
C SER A 377 4.64 -11.85 8.10
N LEU A 378 3.75 -11.17 7.36
CA LEU A 378 3.58 -9.71 7.43
C LEU A 378 2.61 -9.26 8.55
N GLY A 379 2.12 -10.19 9.38
CA GLY A 379 1.25 -9.92 10.52
C GLY A 379 -0.17 -9.47 10.12
N ASN A 380 -0.82 -8.72 11.00
CA ASN A 380 -2.08 -8.04 10.68
C ASN A 380 -1.80 -6.79 9.85
N PHE A 381 -2.69 -6.39 8.93
CA PHE A 381 -2.68 -5.03 8.37
C PHE A 381 -3.93 -4.27 8.82
N VAL A 382 -5.04 -4.35 8.09
CA VAL A 382 -6.33 -3.80 8.52
C VAL A 382 -7.11 -4.94 9.18
N PHE A 383 -6.93 -5.14 10.49
CA PHE A 383 -7.51 -6.30 11.20
C PHE A 383 -8.31 -5.97 12.46
N SER A 384 -7.86 -5.00 13.27
CA SER A 384 -8.52 -4.65 14.53
C SER A 384 -8.24 -3.20 14.94
N SER A 385 -9.14 -2.61 15.73
CA SER A 385 -9.07 -1.18 16.06
C SER A 385 -7.86 -0.79 16.93
N HIS A 386 -7.58 -1.56 17.99
CA HIS A 386 -6.49 -1.27 18.95
C HIS A 386 -5.81 -2.56 19.44
N PRO A 387 -5.07 -3.27 18.56
CA PRO A 387 -4.28 -4.44 18.95
C PRO A 387 -3.18 -4.09 19.97
N LYS A 388 -2.60 -5.12 20.60
CA LYS A 388 -1.59 -4.96 21.66
C LYS A 388 -0.38 -5.87 21.45
N GLY A 389 0.80 -5.35 21.80
CA GLY A 389 2.08 -6.03 21.63
C GLY A 389 2.40 -6.30 20.15
N ARG A 390 3.05 -7.43 19.88
CA ARG A 390 3.48 -7.89 18.54
C ARG A 390 2.37 -7.78 17.47
N GLN A 391 1.10 -7.99 17.85
CA GLN A 391 -0.06 -7.97 16.93
C GLN A 391 -0.46 -6.57 16.44
N ALA A 392 0.12 -5.52 17.02
CA ALA A 392 -0.06 -4.13 16.59
C ALA A 392 1.03 -3.67 15.63
N GLU A 393 2.12 -4.41 15.49
CA GLU A 393 3.22 -4.10 14.57
C GLU A 393 2.93 -4.71 13.20
N THR A 394 3.18 -3.94 12.16
CA THR A 394 2.89 -4.29 10.77
C THR A 394 3.80 -3.50 9.83
N GLY A 395 3.55 -3.55 8.53
CA GLY A 395 4.18 -2.70 7.55
C GLY A 395 3.70 -2.96 6.13
N VAL A 396 4.35 -2.28 5.19
CA VAL A 396 4.29 -2.62 3.76
C VAL A 396 5.66 -3.14 3.37
N LEU A 397 5.71 -4.36 2.84
CA LEU A 397 6.90 -4.90 2.19
C LEU A 397 6.84 -4.55 0.70
N THR A 398 7.79 -3.73 0.25
CA THR A 398 7.99 -3.43 -1.17
C THR A 398 9.07 -4.36 -1.74
N ALA A 399 8.79 -4.98 -2.89
CA ALA A 399 9.78 -5.64 -3.72
C ALA A 399 9.96 -4.85 -5.03
N THR A 400 11.19 -4.45 -5.35
CA THR A 400 11.54 -3.87 -6.65
C THR A 400 12.29 -4.92 -7.44
N CYS A 401 11.68 -5.42 -8.52
CA CYS A 401 12.20 -6.57 -9.26
C CYS A 401 12.48 -6.23 -10.73
N ASN A 402 13.54 -6.83 -11.31
CA ASN A 402 13.86 -6.78 -12.73
C ASN A 402 13.11 -7.88 -13.54
N HIS A 403 13.50 -8.10 -14.81
CA HIS A 403 12.90 -9.12 -15.68
C HIS A 403 13.43 -10.54 -15.37
N GLU A 404 14.58 -10.62 -14.69
CA GLU A 404 15.28 -11.83 -14.27
C GLU A 404 14.82 -12.33 -12.87
N ALA A 405 13.86 -11.61 -12.27
CA ALA A 405 13.37 -11.80 -10.91
C ALA A 405 14.46 -11.72 -9.82
N ASP A 406 15.50 -10.92 -10.03
CA ASP A 406 16.27 -10.35 -8.94
C ASP A 406 15.41 -9.26 -8.29
N CYS A 407 15.13 -9.38 -7.00
CA CYS A 407 14.26 -8.47 -6.25
C CYS A 407 15.02 -7.84 -5.07
N GLU A 408 15.08 -6.52 -5.03
CA GLU A 408 15.47 -5.75 -3.85
C GLU A 408 14.24 -5.54 -2.95
N LEU A 409 14.37 -5.80 -1.65
CA LEU A 409 13.26 -5.68 -0.70
C LEU A 409 13.44 -4.50 0.27
N GLN A 410 12.36 -3.79 0.56
CA GLN A 410 12.30 -2.76 1.60
C GLN A 410 11.03 -2.92 2.43
N PHE A 411 11.14 -2.95 3.76
CA PHE A 411 10.01 -3.00 4.68
C PHE A 411 9.78 -1.64 5.35
N ALA A 412 8.61 -1.04 5.12
CA ALA A 412 8.19 0.20 5.78
C ALA A 412 7.44 -0.14 7.09
N PRO A 413 8.03 0.08 8.28
CA PRO A 413 7.43 -0.32 9.55
C PRO A 413 6.26 0.57 9.95
N MET A 414 5.21 -0.05 10.49
CA MET A 414 3.95 0.60 10.85
C MET A 414 3.41 0.05 12.17
N LYS A 415 2.49 0.79 12.80
CA LYS A 415 1.65 0.28 13.90
C LYS A 415 0.18 0.56 13.67
N ILE A 416 -0.66 -0.44 13.94
CA ILE A 416 -2.12 -0.35 13.83
C ILE A 416 -2.67 0.46 15.00
N ASN A 417 -3.28 1.61 14.71
CA ASN A 417 -3.90 2.50 15.68
C ASN A 417 -5.22 3.03 15.11
N ASN A 418 -6.32 2.94 15.86
CA ASN A 418 -7.66 3.34 15.37
C ASN A 418 -8.02 2.64 14.04
N ALA A 419 -7.76 1.34 13.93
CA ALA A 419 -7.90 0.54 12.71
C ALA A 419 -7.00 0.96 11.50
N GLN A 420 -6.14 1.96 11.65
CA GLN A 420 -5.23 2.43 10.59
C GLN A 420 -3.80 1.87 10.79
N PRO A 421 -3.18 1.20 9.80
CA PRO A 421 -1.75 0.96 9.75
C PRO A 421 -1.01 2.29 9.50
N THR A 422 -0.37 2.82 10.55
CA THR A 422 0.30 4.13 10.52
C THR A 422 1.81 3.94 10.47
N PRO A 423 2.54 4.56 9.51
CA PRO A 423 4.00 4.63 9.53
C PRO A 423 4.56 5.07 10.88
N VAL A 424 5.63 4.41 11.34
CA VAL A 424 6.34 4.81 12.56
C VAL A 424 7.78 5.23 12.22
N GLU A 425 8.34 6.09 13.08
CA GLU A 425 9.68 6.64 12.94
C GLU A 425 10.49 6.48 14.24
N GLY A 426 11.78 6.82 14.19
CA GLY A 426 12.66 6.86 15.36
C GLY A 426 12.74 5.52 16.09
N ALA A 427 12.63 5.56 17.43
CA ALA A 427 12.78 4.36 18.26
C ALA A 427 11.76 3.26 17.93
N ASP A 428 10.54 3.60 17.52
CA ASP A 428 9.52 2.60 17.19
C ASP A 428 9.81 1.89 15.86
N ALA A 429 10.30 2.62 14.84
CA ALA A 429 10.79 2.01 13.60
C ALA A 429 12.00 1.09 13.87
N VAL A 430 12.99 1.60 14.60
CA VAL A 430 14.21 0.85 14.95
C VAL A 430 13.89 -0.44 15.71
N ASN A 431 12.95 -0.41 16.67
CA ASN A 431 12.54 -1.60 17.41
C ASN A 431 11.91 -2.67 16.51
N ILE A 432 11.05 -2.28 15.55
CA ILE A 432 10.39 -3.21 14.61
C ILE A 432 11.42 -3.83 13.65
N LEU A 433 12.30 -3.00 13.08
CA LEU A 433 13.32 -3.45 12.12
C LEU A 433 14.39 -4.34 12.79
N GLN A 434 14.83 -4.00 14.00
CA GLN A 434 15.76 -4.84 14.78
C GLN A 434 15.13 -6.16 15.22
N PHE A 435 13.84 -6.16 15.60
CA PHE A 435 13.12 -7.42 15.84
C PHE A 435 13.10 -8.28 14.57
N LEU A 436 12.71 -7.70 13.43
CA LEU A 436 12.64 -8.41 12.16
C LEU A 436 14.00 -8.99 11.75
N GLU A 437 15.11 -8.25 11.89
CA GLU A 437 16.45 -8.81 11.68
C GLU A 437 16.74 -9.96 12.66
N GLN A 438 16.43 -9.80 13.95
CA GLN A 438 16.67 -10.81 14.98
C GLN A 438 15.91 -12.12 14.73
N VAL A 439 14.70 -12.09 14.18
CA VAL A 439 13.91 -13.28 13.84
C VAL A 439 14.04 -13.73 12.37
N SER A 440 14.90 -13.09 11.59
CA SER A 440 15.23 -13.51 10.22
C SER A 440 16.28 -14.63 10.19
N LEU A 441 16.30 -15.38 9.09
CA LEU A 441 17.16 -16.54 8.87
C LEU A 441 18.20 -16.23 7.78
N GLY A 442 19.07 -17.19 7.46
CA GLY A 442 20.07 -17.09 6.40
C GLY A 442 21.27 -16.16 6.69
N GLY A 443 21.12 -15.19 7.60
CA GLY A 443 22.13 -14.14 7.86
C GLY A 443 21.65 -12.72 7.51
N VAL A 444 20.38 -12.60 7.09
CA VAL A 444 19.69 -11.37 6.66
C VAL A 444 19.99 -10.16 7.55
N ARG A 445 20.08 -8.98 6.91
CA ARG A 445 20.23 -7.67 7.54
C ARG A 445 19.16 -6.69 7.09
N ILE A 446 18.75 -5.81 8.00
CA ILE A 446 17.75 -4.78 7.76
C ILE A 446 18.30 -3.43 8.23
N ASP A 447 18.47 -2.48 7.30
CA ASP A 447 19.05 -1.17 7.63
C ASP A 447 18.03 -0.21 8.30
N GLU A 448 18.50 0.98 8.71
CA GLU A 448 17.68 2.02 9.34
C GLU A 448 16.52 2.54 8.46
N ARG A 449 16.51 2.20 7.16
CA ARG A 449 15.49 2.57 6.16
C ARG A 449 14.60 1.38 5.79
N GLY A 450 14.82 0.23 6.43
CA GLY A 450 14.10 -1.01 6.16
C GLY A 450 14.57 -1.77 4.92
N ASN A 451 15.71 -1.42 4.31
CA ASN A 451 16.25 -2.18 3.17
C ASN A 451 16.77 -3.53 3.66
N ILE A 452 16.37 -4.62 2.99
CA ILE A 452 16.67 -5.99 3.39
C ILE A 452 17.76 -6.57 2.47
N SER A 453 18.79 -7.17 3.05
CA SER A 453 19.92 -7.82 2.36
C SER A 453 20.26 -9.16 3.04
N SER A 454 21.06 -10.01 2.40
CA SER A 454 21.48 -11.34 2.91
C SER A 454 22.91 -11.69 2.54
#